data_AF-A0A2S9G9I3-F1
#
_entry.id   AF-A0A2S9G9I3-F1
#
_cell.length_a   1.000
_cell.length_b   1.000
_cell.length_c   1.000
_cell.angle_alpha   90.00
_cell.angle_beta   90.00
_cell.angle_gamma   90.00
#
_symmetry.space_group_name_H-M   'P 1'
#
loop_
_entity.id
_entity.type
_entity.pdbx_description
1 polymer ?
#
loop_
_entity_poly.entity_id
_entity_poly.type
_entity_poly.pdbx_seq_one_letter_code
_entity_poly.pdbx_strand_id
1 'polypeptide(L)'
;ALWVLIAGVIGLAAAMTLTIEKIELLIDPDYVPSCSINPVLSCGSVMITPQASLLGFPNPLIGIVSFAVVVVTGVLALAKVNLPR
;
A
#
# COMPACT_ATOMS: atom_id res chain seq x y z
N ALA A 1 0.20 -16.20 12.80
CA ALA A 1 0.74 -16.26 11.42
C ALA A 1 -0.35 -16.09 10.36
N LEU A 2 -1.48 -16.83 10.41
CA LEU A 2 -2.55 -16.70 9.40
C LEU A 2 -3.09 -15.27 9.26
N TRP A 3 -3.47 -14.62 10.36
CA TRP A 3 -3.93 -13.23 10.34
C TRP A 3 -2.89 -12.24 9.81
N VAL A 4 -1.61 -12.48 10.10
CA VAL A 4 -0.51 -11.64 9.60
C VAL A 4 -0.39 -11.78 8.08
N LEU A 5 -0.50 -13.00 7.56
CA LEU A 5 -0.50 -13.24 6.11
C LEU A 5 -1.69 -12.55 5.45
N ILE A 6 -2.90 -12.70 5.98
CA ILE A 6 -4.12 -12.08 5.43
C ILE A 6 -3.97 -10.55 5.41
N ALA A 7 -3.57 -9.94 6.53
CA ALA A 7 -3.35 -8.50 6.62
C ALA A 7 -2.24 -8.04 5.65
N GLY A 8 -1.16 -8.82 5.52
CA GLY A 8 -0.08 -8.56 4.57
C GLY A 8 -0.54 -8.56 3.12
N VAL A 9 -1.35 -9.54 2.72
CA VAL A 9 -1.89 -9.63 1.35
C VAL A 9 -2.83 -8.47 1.05
N ILE A 10 -3.74 -8.14 1.98
CA ILE A 10 -4.66 -7.01 1.82
C ILE A 10 -3.88 -5.68 1.73
N GLY A 11 -2.89 -5.49 2.61
CA GLY A 11 -2.03 -4.30 2.60
C GLY A 11 -1.21 -4.17 1.32
N LEU A 12 -0.66 -5.28 0.82
CA LEU A 12 0.08 -5.31 -0.44
C LEU A 12 -0.82 -4.95 -1.63
N ALA A 13 -2.02 -5.53 -1.70
CA ALA A 13 -3.00 -5.22 -2.74
C ALA A 13 -3.39 -3.73 -2.71
N ALA A 14 -3.68 -3.19 -1.52
CA ALA A 14 -3.98 -1.78 -1.36
C ALA A 14 -2.80 -0.89 -1.79
N ALA A 15 -1.58 -1.20 -1.37
CA ALA A 15 -0.39 -0.42 -1.74
C ALA A 15 -0.15 -0.41 -3.26
N MET A 16 -0.37 -1.54 -3.93
CA MET A 16 -0.31 -1.61 -5.40
C MET A 16 -1.39 -0.75 -6.06
N THR A 17 -2.65 -0.86 -5.62
CA THR A 17 -3.74 -0.04 -6.13
C THR A 17 -3.45 1.46 -5.97
N LEU A 18 -3.07 1.90 -4.78
CA LEU A 18 -2.71 3.32 -4.54
C LEU A 18 -1.52 3.78 -5.38
N THR A 19 -0.59 2.90 -5.72
CA THR A 19 0.56 3.24 -6.58
C THR A 19 0.09 3.47 -8.01
N ILE A 20 -0.76 2.59 -8.55
CA ILE A 20 -1.33 2.74 -9.89
C ILE A 20 -2.17 4.01 -9.97
N GLU A 21 -3.06 4.23 -8.99
CA GLU A 21 -3.90 5.43 -8.95
C GLU A 21 -3.08 6.71 -8.82
N LYS A 22 -1.95 6.67 -8.11
CA LYS A 22 -1.05 7.82 -8.02
C LYS A 22 -0.39 8.15 -9.37
N ILE A 23 -0.08 7.13 -10.18
CA ILE A 23 0.46 7.29 -11.54
C ILE A 23 -0.63 7.87 -12.45
N GLU A 24 -1.85 7.33 -12.38
CA GLU A 24 -2.97 7.82 -13.19
C GLU A 24 -3.29 9.27 -12.87
N LEU A 25 -3.29 9.65 -11.58
CA LEU A 25 -3.44 11.05 -11.13
C LEU A 25 -2.30 11.96 -11.62
N LEU A 26 -1.14 11.41 -11.93
CA LEU A 26 0.00 12.15 -12.48
C LEU A 26 -0.12 12.34 -14.00
N ILE A 27 -0.84 11.45 -14.68
CA ILE A 27 -1.14 11.50 -16.11
C ILE A 27 -2.35 12.40 -16.37
N ASP A 28 -3.41 12.21 -15.59
CA ASP A 28 -4.67 12.94 -15.66
C ASP A 28 -5.01 13.52 -14.27
N PRO A 29 -4.90 14.86 -14.09
CA PRO A 29 -5.22 15.49 -12.81
C PRO A 29 -6.71 15.40 -12.42
N ASP A 30 -7.60 15.09 -13.36
CA ASP A 30 -9.04 14.90 -13.12
C ASP A 30 -9.39 13.43 -12.80
N TYR A 31 -8.40 12.52 -12.73
CA TYR A 31 -8.62 11.14 -12.35
C TYR A 31 -9.21 11.02 -10.93
N VAL A 32 -10.28 10.22 -10.80
CA VAL A 32 -10.94 9.95 -9.50
C VAL A 32 -10.52 8.57 -8.99
N PRO A 33 -9.71 8.51 -7.91
CA PRO A 33 -9.31 7.24 -7.31
C PRO A 33 -10.51 6.43 -6.79
N SER A 34 -10.41 5.11 -6.84
CA SER A 34 -11.44 4.17 -6.37
C SER A 34 -11.75 4.31 -4.87
N CYS A 35 -10.81 4.80 -4.07
CA CYS A 35 -11.01 5.05 -2.65
C CYS A 35 -11.52 6.46 -2.30
N SER A 36 -11.83 7.29 -3.31
CA SER A 36 -12.51 8.58 -3.12
C SER A 36 -14.03 8.37 -3.06
N ILE A 37 -14.61 8.50 -1.86
CA ILE A 37 -16.04 8.27 -1.62
C ILE A 37 -16.84 9.57 -1.76
N ASN A 38 -16.24 10.70 -1.35
CA ASN A 38 -16.85 12.02 -1.43
C ASN A 38 -15.76 13.12 -1.37
N PRO A 39 -16.10 14.40 -1.55
CA PRO A 39 -15.11 15.49 -1.56
C PRO A 39 -14.30 15.65 -0.26
N VAL A 40 -14.83 15.19 0.88
CA VAL A 40 -14.16 15.23 2.19
C VAL A 40 -13.29 13.98 2.41
N LEU A 41 -13.77 12.82 1.97
CA LEU A 41 -13.08 11.52 1.97
C LEU A 41 -12.57 11.22 0.55
N SER A 42 -11.59 12.01 0.11
CA SER A 42 -10.93 11.86 -1.20
C SER A 42 -9.51 11.37 -1.03
N CYS A 43 -9.20 10.20 -1.60
CA CYS A 43 -7.83 9.73 -1.68
C CYS A 43 -6.97 10.65 -2.54
N GLY A 44 -7.56 11.25 -3.59
CA GLY A 44 -6.84 12.13 -4.51
C GLY A 44 -6.26 13.36 -3.79
N SER A 45 -7.05 14.00 -2.91
CA SER A 45 -6.59 15.18 -2.18
C SER A 45 -5.48 14.85 -1.17
N VAL A 46 -5.53 13.68 -0.54
CA VAL A 46 -4.48 13.22 0.39
C VAL A 46 -3.21 12.81 -0.36
N MET A 47 -3.35 12.16 -1.51
CA MET A 47 -2.23 11.67 -2.32
C MET A 47 -1.31 12.78 -2.84
N ILE A 48 -1.78 14.03 -2.96
CA ILE A 48 -0.96 15.17 -3.41
C ILE A 48 -0.30 15.94 -2.26
N THR A 49 -0.57 15.56 -1.01
CA THR A 49 0.03 16.21 0.16
C THR A 49 1.49 15.81 0.35
N PRO A 50 2.33 16.66 0.97
CA PRO A 50 3.72 16.29 1.27
C PRO A 50 3.83 15.08 2.21
N GLN A 51 2.83 14.86 3.08
CA GLN A 51 2.73 13.70 3.96
C GLN A 51 2.56 12.38 3.20
N ALA A 52 2.12 12.41 1.94
CA ALA A 52 1.99 11.23 1.08
C ALA A 52 3.34 10.74 0.53
N SER A 53 4.46 11.34 0.96
CA SER A 53 5.81 10.94 0.61
C SER A 53 6.74 10.91 1.81
N LEU A 54 7.74 10.04 1.77
CA LEU A 54 8.81 9.95 2.75
C LEU A 54 10.13 9.66 2.02
N LEU A 55 11.20 10.38 2.37
CA LEU A 55 12.51 10.28 1.72
C LEU A 55 12.47 10.50 0.19
N GLY A 56 11.49 11.27 -0.30
CA GLY A 56 11.28 11.51 -1.74
C GLY A 56 10.51 10.40 -2.45
N PHE A 57 10.13 9.32 -1.76
CA PHE A 57 9.33 8.24 -2.32
C PHE A 57 7.86 8.36 -1.89
N PRO A 58 6.91 8.16 -2.81
CA PRO A 58 5.50 7.98 -2.46
C PRO A 58 5.30 6.88 -1.42
N ASN A 59 4.47 7.14 -0.41
CA ASN A 59 4.13 6.17 0.63
C ASN A 59 3.60 4.83 0.08
N PRO A 60 2.78 4.79 -1.00
CA PRO A 60 2.34 3.52 -1.60
C PRO A 60 3.50 2.61 -2.03
N LEU A 61 4.59 3.16 -2.57
CA LEU A 61 5.78 2.38 -2.95
C LEU A 61 6.48 1.79 -1.73
N ILE A 62 6.60 2.56 -0.65
CA ILE A 62 7.14 2.07 0.63
C ILE A 62 6.23 0.96 1.18
N GLY A 63 4.91 1.11 1.04
CA GLY A 63 3.91 0.12 1.38
C GLY A 63 4.10 -1.21 0.65
N ILE A 64 4.39 -1.19 -0.65
CA ILE A 64 4.65 -2.42 -1.43
C ILE A 64 5.81 -3.20 -0.82
N VAL A 65 6.91 -2.52 -0.50
CA VAL A 65 8.10 -3.14 0.08
C VAL A 65 7.80 -3.70 1.47
N SER A 66 7.16 -2.91 2.34
CA SER A 66 6.89 -3.32 3.72
C SER A 66 5.89 -4.48 3.80
N PHE A 67 4.80 -4.43 3.03
CA PHE A 67 3.81 -5.50 3.03
C PHE A 67 4.32 -6.77 2.35
N ALA A 68 5.22 -6.69 1.36
CA ALA A 68 5.89 -7.87 0.82
C ALA A 68 6.66 -8.62 1.91
N VAL A 69 7.37 -7.91 2.79
CA VAL A 69 8.06 -8.52 3.94
C VAL A 69 7.06 -9.16 4.91
N VAL A 70 5.93 -8.50 5.19
CA VAL A 70 4.86 -9.07 6.05
C VAL A 70 4.26 -10.34 5.44
N VAL A 71 4.05 -10.37 4.12
CA VAL A 71 3.56 -11.57 3.41
C VAL A 71 4.58 -12.70 3.52
N VAL A 72 5.85 -12.45 3.20
CA VAL A 72 6.92 -13.46 3.26
C VAL A 72 7.06 -14.02 4.67
N THR A 73 7.12 -13.16 5.69
CA THR A 73 7.18 -13.60 7.09
C THR A 73 5.94 -14.39 7.52
N GLY A 74 4.75 -13.99 7.08
CA GLY A 74 3.50 -14.73 7.30
C GLY A 74 3.51 -16.13 6.68
N VAL A 75 4.00 -16.27 5.44
CA VAL A 75 4.15 -17.55 4.75
C VAL A 75 5.15 -18.46 5.47
N LEU A 76 6.34 -17.94 5.79
CA LEU A 76 7.39 -18.71 6.48
C LEU A 76 6.92 -19.22 7.84
N ALA A 77 6.20 -18.37 8.60
CA ALA A 77 5.66 -18.75 9.90
C ALA A 77 4.55 -19.82 9.79
N LEU A 78 3.69 -19.77 8.77
CA LEU A 78 2.69 -20.82 8.52
C LEU A 78 3.31 -22.14 8.06
N ALA A 79 4.39 -22.05 7.27
CA ALA A 79 5.18 -23.21 6.83
C ALA A 79 6.05 -23.81 7.95
N LYS A 80 6.02 -23.25 9.17
CA LYS A 80 6.84 -23.66 10.32
C LYS A 80 8.35 -23.62 10.02
N VAL A 81 8.78 -22.70 9.16
CA VAL A 81 10.20 -22.42 8.95
C VAL A 81 10.75 -21.76 10.21
N ASN A 82 11.92 -22.22 10.68
CA ASN A 82 12.61 -21.59 11.80
C ASN A 82 13.10 -20.21 11.38
N LEU A 83 12.48 -19.16 11.91
CA LEU A 83 12.90 -17.78 11.71
C LEU A 83 14.06 -17.44 12.67
N PRO A 84 15.11 -16.75 12.20
CA PRO A 84 16.15 -16.22 13.09
C PRO A 84 15.50 -15.23 14.07
N ARG A 85 15.92 -15.31 15.35
CA ARG A 85 15.43 -14.45 16.45
C ARG A 85 16.29 -13.22 16.60
#